data_AF-A0A853BDI3-F1
#
_entry.id   AF-A0A853BDI3-F1
#
_cell.length_a   1.000
_cell.length_b   1.000
_cell.length_c   1.000
_cell.angle_alpha   90.00
_cell.angle_beta   90.00
_cell.angle_gamma   90.00
#
_symmetry.space_group_name_H-M   'P 1'
#
loop_
_entity.id
_entity.type
_entity.pdbx_description
1 polymer ?
#
loop_
_entity_poly.entity_id
_entity_poly.type
_entity_poly.pdbx_seq_one_letter_code
_entity_poly.pdbx_strand_id
1 'polypeptide(L)'
;MLFGIYPGSVTGDDSGGLAGGPADDPELMADAVGVLQGRPDRPFLVRAYLGFHDETPPVGPHPTLTPVDAARYTGQGRSLDLVAQYQSASGNIAGYQTFLRQLVEQYGPHTGTLQVTEEPNVPGNPTLDGYYPKVVEALVTGVGAAKDHARRLGHDHLRVGFNTTPLFGPGASFIAGLTEAGGPEFVRALDYVGLDFFPDVFRPVPAAELGDAVTGLLRHHRDNILTPAGLGHLPVHITEHGWPTGPGRSPQRQSEVVETVVRTIATHAAELGISGYTHFALRDADSENPGLFHRFGLMTDGYTPKPSFHTYRDLIDELGH
;
A
#
# COMPACT_ATOMS: atom_id res chain seq x y z
N MET A 1 -0.85 -16.68 1.07
CA MET A 1 -0.67 -15.24 1.39
C MET A 1 -1.89 -14.46 0.90
N LEU A 2 -2.26 -13.35 1.56
CA LEU A 2 -3.40 -12.53 1.13
C LEU A 2 -2.91 -11.62 0.00
N PHE A 3 -3.54 -11.70 -1.17
CA PHE A 3 -3.16 -10.89 -2.33
C PHE A 3 -4.09 -9.69 -2.50
N GLY A 4 -3.57 -8.64 -3.15
CA GLY A 4 -4.32 -7.43 -3.45
C GLY A 4 -3.79 -6.67 -4.64
N ILE A 5 -4.53 -5.65 -5.06
CA ILE A 5 -4.14 -4.76 -6.15
C ILE A 5 -4.57 -3.34 -5.78
N TYR A 6 -3.74 -2.36 -6.10
CA TYR A 6 -4.19 -0.99 -6.29
C TYR A 6 -4.73 -0.86 -7.72
N PRO A 7 -6.05 -0.69 -7.91
CA PRO A 7 -6.65 -0.75 -9.23
C PRO A 7 -6.68 0.61 -9.96
N GLY A 8 -6.46 1.71 -9.23
CA GLY A 8 -6.43 3.05 -9.80
C GLY A 8 -5.18 3.30 -10.64
N SER A 9 -5.20 4.39 -11.40
CA SER A 9 -4.12 4.72 -12.35
C SER A 9 -3.16 5.81 -11.87
N VAL A 10 -3.55 6.59 -10.87
CA VAL A 10 -2.76 7.74 -10.40
C VAL A 10 -1.54 7.26 -9.64
N THR A 11 -0.38 7.85 -9.92
CA THR A 11 0.89 7.50 -9.24
C THR A 11 1.58 8.78 -8.74
N GLY A 12 2.05 8.78 -7.49
CA GLY A 12 2.90 9.87 -6.99
C GLY A 12 4.29 9.82 -7.64
N ASP A 13 4.82 10.97 -8.06
CA ASP A 13 6.17 11.07 -8.59
C ASP A 13 7.18 11.55 -7.52
N ASP A 14 8.47 11.40 -7.83
CA ASP A 14 9.59 11.79 -6.95
C ASP A 14 9.84 13.30 -6.89
N SER A 15 9.11 14.08 -7.68
CA SER A 15 9.17 15.55 -7.71
C SER A 15 8.04 16.22 -6.94
N GLY A 16 7.15 15.45 -6.32
CA GLY A 16 5.98 15.98 -5.61
C GLY A 16 4.75 16.22 -6.48
N GLY A 17 4.70 15.63 -7.67
CA GLY A 17 3.56 15.65 -8.59
C GLY A 17 2.81 14.32 -8.64
N LEU A 18 1.71 14.32 -9.38
CA LEU A 18 0.92 13.12 -9.68
C LEU A 18 1.01 12.81 -11.17
N ALA A 19 1.50 11.62 -11.50
CA ALA A 19 1.35 11.04 -12.82
C ALA A 19 -0.11 10.60 -12.99
N GLY A 20 -0.76 11.19 -13.99
CA GLY A 20 -2.12 10.87 -14.41
C GLY A 20 -2.21 10.62 -15.91
N GLY A 21 -3.43 10.36 -16.37
CA GLY A 21 -3.77 10.18 -17.78
C GLY A 21 -5.29 10.10 -17.94
N PRO A 22 -5.81 9.32 -18.90
CA PRO A 22 -7.24 9.13 -19.08
C PRO A 22 -7.95 8.70 -17.78
N ALA A 23 -9.23 9.03 -17.64
CA ALA A 23 -10.03 8.62 -16.50
C ALA A 23 -10.14 7.08 -16.43
N ASP A 24 -10.19 6.55 -15.21
CA ASP A 24 -10.46 5.14 -14.99
C ASP A 24 -11.84 4.74 -15.52
N ASP A 25 -11.92 3.59 -16.19
CA ASP A 25 -13.18 2.93 -16.55
C ASP A 25 -13.57 1.92 -15.45
N PRO A 26 -14.63 2.18 -14.67
CA PRO A 26 -14.97 1.34 -13.54
C PRO A 26 -15.41 -0.08 -13.90
N GLU A 27 -15.98 -0.29 -15.09
CA GLU A 27 -16.44 -1.62 -15.51
C GLU A 27 -15.24 -2.47 -15.96
N LEU A 28 -14.36 -1.91 -16.78
CA LEU A 28 -13.12 -2.61 -17.18
C LEU A 28 -12.21 -2.89 -15.99
N MET A 29 -12.16 -1.97 -15.02
CA MET A 29 -11.46 -2.19 -13.76
C MET A 29 -12.07 -3.34 -12.96
N ALA A 30 -13.39 -3.36 -12.79
CA ALA A 30 -14.07 -4.42 -12.05
C ALA A 30 -13.85 -5.80 -12.71
N ASP A 31 -13.93 -5.87 -14.03
CA ASP A 31 -13.66 -7.09 -14.81
C ASP A 31 -12.21 -7.57 -14.61
N ALA A 32 -11.24 -6.67 -14.75
CA ALA A 32 -9.82 -7.01 -14.59
C ALA A 32 -9.48 -7.46 -13.16
N VAL A 33 -10.03 -6.79 -12.14
CA VAL A 33 -9.90 -7.21 -10.73
C VAL A 33 -10.51 -8.60 -10.53
N GLY A 34 -11.69 -8.87 -11.11
CA GLY A 34 -12.32 -10.19 -11.06
C GLY A 34 -11.45 -11.29 -11.70
N VAL A 35 -10.82 -10.99 -12.84
CA VAL A 35 -9.89 -11.92 -13.51
C VAL A 35 -8.65 -12.20 -12.65
N LEU A 36 -8.07 -11.18 -12.01
CA LEU A 36 -6.91 -11.35 -11.11
C LEU A 36 -7.28 -12.17 -9.86
N GLN A 37 -8.40 -11.86 -9.22
CA GLN A 37 -8.90 -12.60 -8.07
C GLN A 37 -9.12 -14.09 -8.41
N GLY A 38 -9.67 -14.35 -9.60
CA GLY A 38 -10.00 -15.68 -10.08
C GLY A 38 -11.28 -16.23 -9.43
N ARG A 39 -11.16 -16.91 -8.29
CA ARG A 39 -12.32 -17.52 -7.62
C ARG A 39 -13.11 -16.47 -6.82
N PRO A 40 -14.45 -16.40 -6.94
CA PRO A 40 -15.28 -15.37 -6.27
C PRO A 40 -15.29 -15.39 -4.74
N ASP A 41 -14.72 -16.41 -4.08
CA ASP A 41 -14.65 -16.53 -2.62
C ASP A 41 -13.23 -16.34 -2.09
N ARG A 42 -12.22 -16.26 -2.97
CA ARG A 42 -10.83 -16.03 -2.58
C ARG A 42 -10.70 -14.64 -1.95
N PRO A 43 -10.19 -14.52 -0.70
CA PRO A 43 -9.86 -13.24 -0.10
C PRO A 43 -8.94 -12.42 -1.00
N PHE A 44 -9.31 -11.17 -1.26
CA PHE A 44 -8.54 -10.28 -2.13
C PHE A 44 -8.68 -8.82 -1.72
N LEU A 45 -7.56 -8.11 -1.64
CA LEU A 45 -7.55 -6.71 -1.24
C LEU A 45 -7.66 -5.77 -2.44
N VAL A 46 -8.49 -4.74 -2.29
CA VAL A 46 -8.58 -3.62 -3.23
C VAL A 46 -8.05 -2.38 -2.52
N ARG A 47 -6.85 -1.93 -2.91
CA ARG A 47 -6.21 -0.79 -2.28
C ARG A 47 -6.78 0.52 -2.79
N ALA A 48 -7.08 1.44 -1.88
CA ALA A 48 -7.68 2.72 -2.20
C ALA A 48 -7.18 3.83 -1.27
N TYR A 49 -7.02 5.04 -1.82
CA TYR A 49 -6.42 6.16 -1.10
C TYR A 49 -7.41 7.29 -0.88
N LEU A 50 -7.29 7.94 0.28
CA LEU A 50 -7.97 9.18 0.65
C LEU A 50 -7.01 10.12 1.37
N GLY A 51 -7.10 11.42 1.08
CA GLY A 51 -6.31 12.45 1.73
C GLY A 51 -7.08 13.22 2.81
N PHE A 52 -6.44 13.42 3.96
CA PHE A 52 -6.81 14.46 4.91
C PHE A 52 -5.96 15.71 4.70
N HIS A 53 -6.62 16.84 4.46
CA HIS A 53 -6.03 18.17 4.34
C HIS A 53 -6.67 19.13 5.34
N ASP A 54 -6.12 20.33 5.49
CA ASP A 54 -6.68 21.34 6.39
C ASP A 54 -8.09 21.80 5.96
N GLU A 55 -8.39 21.67 4.66
CA GLU A 55 -9.69 21.98 4.07
C GLU A 55 -10.67 20.79 4.10
N THR A 56 -10.23 19.60 4.54
CA THR A 56 -11.11 18.42 4.61
C THR A 56 -12.27 18.73 5.57
N PRO A 57 -13.53 18.62 5.11
CA PRO A 57 -14.67 18.88 5.97
C PRO A 57 -14.65 17.95 7.19
N PRO A 58 -15.03 18.44 8.39
CA PRO A 58 -15.01 17.63 9.60
C PRO A 58 -16.03 16.49 9.60
N VAL A 59 -17.05 16.59 8.73
CA VAL A 59 -18.12 15.60 8.55
C VAL A 59 -18.46 15.55 7.07
N GLY A 60 -18.70 14.36 6.55
CA GLY A 60 -19.26 14.16 5.21
C GLY A 60 -18.96 12.75 4.72
N PRO A 61 -19.52 12.35 3.56
CA PRO A 61 -18.89 11.25 2.85
C PRO A 61 -17.47 11.70 2.49
N HIS A 62 -16.49 10.87 2.82
CA HIS A 62 -15.11 11.02 2.36
C HIS A 62 -14.92 10.07 1.17
N PRO A 63 -15.10 10.53 -0.08
CA PRO A 63 -14.99 9.66 -1.24
C PRO A 63 -13.53 9.25 -1.45
N THR A 64 -13.31 8.01 -1.88
CA THR A 64 -11.98 7.58 -2.30
C THR A 64 -11.54 8.34 -3.55
N LEU A 65 -10.25 8.69 -3.61
CA LEU A 65 -9.70 9.46 -4.73
C LEU A 65 -9.25 8.54 -5.84
N THR A 66 -8.58 7.44 -5.48
CA THR A 66 -8.08 6.46 -6.43
C THR A 66 -8.14 5.04 -5.85
N PRO A 67 -8.94 4.13 -6.45
CA PRO A 67 -9.97 4.44 -7.45
C PRO A 67 -11.10 5.27 -6.83
N VAL A 68 -11.88 5.97 -7.66
CA VAL A 68 -13.13 6.61 -7.20
C VAL A 68 -14.15 5.55 -6.80
N ASP A 69 -14.90 5.82 -5.73
CA ASP A 69 -15.98 4.94 -5.22
C ASP A 69 -15.50 3.52 -4.89
N ALA A 70 -14.37 3.37 -4.21
CA ALA A 70 -13.67 2.09 -4.08
C ALA A 70 -14.53 0.97 -3.46
N ALA A 71 -15.52 1.31 -2.64
CA ALA A 71 -16.44 0.35 -2.03
C ALA A 71 -17.18 -0.51 -3.08
N ARG A 72 -17.38 -0.01 -4.30
CA ARG A 72 -17.99 -0.75 -5.42
C ARG A 72 -17.21 -2.00 -5.83
N TYR A 73 -15.91 -2.06 -5.54
CA TYR A 73 -15.04 -3.18 -5.89
C TYR A 73 -14.92 -4.23 -4.77
N THR A 74 -15.75 -4.11 -3.72
CA THR A 74 -15.78 -5.03 -2.57
C THR A 74 -16.87 -6.08 -2.71
N GLY A 75 -16.86 -7.08 -1.84
CA GLY A 75 -17.76 -8.24 -1.91
C GLY A 75 -17.20 -9.36 -2.77
N GLN A 76 -17.84 -10.54 -2.73
CA GLN A 76 -17.31 -11.76 -3.35
C GLN A 76 -15.85 -11.99 -2.91
N GLY A 77 -15.59 -12.10 -1.60
CA GLY A 77 -14.24 -12.27 -1.07
C GLY A 77 -13.36 -11.01 -1.07
N ARG A 78 -13.75 -9.92 -1.74
CA ARG A 78 -12.97 -8.66 -1.77
C ARG A 78 -13.27 -7.75 -0.59
N SER A 79 -12.21 -7.14 -0.05
CA SER A 79 -12.27 -6.09 0.97
C SER A 79 -11.31 -4.95 0.65
N LEU A 80 -11.57 -3.76 1.18
CA LEU A 80 -10.67 -2.62 1.01
C LEU A 80 -9.37 -2.80 1.80
N ASP A 81 -8.27 -2.40 1.18
CA ASP A 81 -7.03 -1.95 1.82
C ASP A 81 -7.00 -0.42 1.76
N LEU A 82 -7.56 0.22 2.79
CA LEU A 82 -7.82 1.65 2.79
C LEU A 82 -6.61 2.43 3.33
N VAL A 83 -6.10 3.38 2.56
CA VAL A 83 -5.02 4.28 2.96
C VAL A 83 -5.60 5.64 3.32
N ALA A 84 -5.39 6.05 4.57
CA ALA A 84 -5.81 7.36 5.07
C ALA A 84 -4.58 8.27 5.19
N GLN A 85 -4.30 9.04 4.15
CA GLN A 85 -3.15 9.95 4.11
C GLN A 85 -3.35 11.16 5.04
N TYR A 86 -2.26 11.60 5.65
CA TYR A 86 -2.15 12.77 6.50
C TYR A 86 -1.35 13.87 5.78
N GLN A 87 -2.08 14.83 5.21
CA GLN A 87 -1.52 15.89 4.37
C GLN A 87 -1.98 17.27 4.86
N SER A 88 -1.85 17.49 6.17
CA SER A 88 -2.23 18.73 6.85
C SER A 88 -1.03 19.66 7.02
N ALA A 89 -1.04 20.80 6.32
CA ALA A 89 0.03 21.79 6.41
C ALA A 89 0.08 22.47 7.79
N SER A 90 -1.05 22.57 8.48
CA SER A 90 -1.15 23.17 9.82
C SER A 90 -0.77 22.22 10.96
N GLY A 91 -0.60 20.92 10.70
CA GLY A 91 -0.36 19.93 11.74
C GLY A 91 -1.63 19.54 12.53
N ASN A 92 -2.80 19.49 11.87
CA ASN A 92 -4.11 19.29 12.49
C ASN A 92 -4.40 17.82 12.83
N ILE A 93 -3.88 17.37 13.96
CA ILE A 93 -4.05 15.99 14.45
C ILE A 93 -5.51 15.70 14.86
N ALA A 94 -6.18 16.65 15.51
CA ALA A 94 -7.55 16.44 15.98
C ALA A 94 -8.54 16.26 14.81
N GLY A 95 -8.32 17.02 13.73
CA GLY A 95 -9.05 16.86 12.47
C GLY A 95 -8.79 15.48 11.86
N TYR A 96 -7.52 15.05 11.80
CA TYR A 96 -7.16 13.73 11.27
C TYR A 96 -7.77 12.57 12.07
N GLN A 97 -7.76 12.63 13.41
CA GLN A 97 -8.43 11.62 14.23
C GLN A 97 -9.95 11.58 13.98
N THR A 98 -10.56 12.75 13.75
CA THR A 98 -11.99 12.82 13.40
C THR A 98 -12.26 12.20 12.04
N PHE A 99 -11.43 12.53 11.05
CA PHE A 99 -11.46 11.94 9.72
C PHE A 99 -11.33 10.41 9.75
N LEU A 100 -10.35 9.86 10.48
CA LEU A 100 -10.20 8.41 10.63
C LEU A 100 -11.45 7.74 11.22
N ARG A 101 -12.11 8.36 12.20
CA ARG A 101 -13.36 7.82 12.75
C ARG A 101 -14.47 7.81 11.70
N GLN A 102 -14.60 8.89 10.93
CA GLN A 102 -15.57 8.95 9.82
C GLN A 102 -15.27 7.90 8.74
N LEU A 103 -13.99 7.63 8.42
CA LEU A 103 -13.63 6.56 7.50
C LEU A 103 -14.03 5.18 8.03
N VAL A 104 -13.85 4.94 9.33
CA VAL A 104 -14.26 3.68 9.97
C VAL A 104 -15.79 3.54 9.96
N GLU A 105 -16.55 4.61 10.22
CA GLU A 105 -18.02 4.61 10.11
C GLU A 105 -18.48 4.31 8.68
N GLN A 106 -17.83 4.92 7.68
CA GLN A 106 -18.23 4.85 6.28
C GLN A 106 -17.83 3.53 5.61
N TYR A 107 -16.60 3.07 5.84
CA TYR A 107 -16.02 1.94 5.10
C TYR A 107 -15.76 0.70 5.98
N GLY A 108 -15.86 0.81 7.30
CA GLY A 108 -15.58 -0.29 8.24
C GLY A 108 -16.19 -1.66 7.90
N PRO A 109 -17.46 -1.74 7.45
CA PRO A 109 -18.06 -3.00 7.02
C PRO A 109 -17.37 -3.68 5.82
N HIS A 110 -16.63 -2.92 5.00
CA HIS A 110 -16.01 -3.37 3.75
C HIS A 110 -14.48 -3.36 3.80
N THR A 111 -13.88 -2.85 4.87
CA THR A 111 -12.43 -2.68 5.01
C THR A 111 -11.79 -3.85 5.75
N GLY A 112 -10.81 -4.50 5.12
CA GLY A 112 -9.97 -5.52 5.74
C GLY A 112 -8.78 -4.90 6.46
N THR A 113 -8.11 -3.94 5.81
CA THR A 113 -6.97 -3.20 6.36
C THR A 113 -7.16 -1.70 6.23
N LEU A 114 -6.82 -0.96 7.29
CA LEU A 114 -6.74 0.49 7.32
C LEU A 114 -5.31 0.91 7.64
N GLN A 115 -4.64 1.48 6.65
CA GLN A 115 -3.32 2.07 6.80
C GLN A 115 -3.47 3.53 7.23
N VAL A 116 -2.93 3.83 8.40
CA VAL A 116 -2.82 5.18 8.95
C VAL A 116 -1.52 5.77 8.46
N THR A 117 -1.63 6.86 7.70
CA THR A 117 -0.57 7.52 6.94
C THR A 117 0.03 6.69 5.78
N GLU A 118 0.68 7.36 4.85
CA GLU A 118 1.38 6.82 3.68
C GLU A 118 2.83 7.32 3.65
N GLU A 119 3.78 6.39 3.76
CA GLU A 119 5.23 6.62 3.85
C GLU A 119 5.62 7.78 4.82
N PRO A 120 5.21 7.71 6.11
CA PRO A 120 5.48 8.76 7.10
C PRO A 120 6.98 9.00 7.36
N ASN A 121 7.84 8.10 6.89
CA ASN A 121 9.29 8.19 6.98
C ASN A 121 9.95 8.98 5.84
N VAL A 122 9.18 9.52 4.87
CA VAL A 122 9.70 10.24 3.70
C VAL A 122 9.38 11.74 3.80
N PRO A 123 10.31 12.58 4.32
CA PRO A 123 10.04 14.00 4.58
C PRO A 123 10.16 14.92 3.35
N GLY A 124 10.70 14.42 2.23
CA GLY A 124 11.10 15.26 1.10
C GLY A 124 10.08 15.38 -0.03
N ASN A 125 8.93 14.71 0.07
CA ASN A 125 7.98 14.59 -1.05
C ASN A 125 6.57 14.99 -0.60
N PRO A 126 5.98 16.08 -1.13
CA PRO A 126 4.65 16.56 -0.72
C PRO A 126 3.49 15.63 -1.11
N THR A 127 3.72 14.60 -1.94
CA THR A 127 2.70 13.57 -2.19
C THR A 127 2.62 12.51 -1.09
N LEU A 128 3.57 12.53 -0.15
CA LEU A 128 3.72 11.56 0.94
C LEU A 128 3.62 12.25 2.30
N ASP A 129 3.21 11.50 3.31
CA ASP A 129 2.79 12.10 4.58
C ASP A 129 3.96 12.54 5.44
N GLY A 130 5.14 11.95 5.22
CA GLY A 130 6.36 12.33 5.94
C GLY A 130 6.73 13.81 5.74
N TYR A 131 6.29 14.42 4.64
CA TYR A 131 6.50 15.85 4.34
C TYR A 131 5.77 16.77 5.32
N TYR A 132 4.66 16.32 5.90
CA TYR A 132 3.79 17.15 6.70
C TYR A 132 4.21 17.16 8.18
N PRO A 133 4.06 18.32 8.86
CA PRO A 133 4.49 18.44 10.25
C PRO A 133 3.65 17.52 11.16
N LYS A 134 4.26 17.02 12.23
CA LYS A 134 3.61 16.16 13.23
C LYS A 134 3.09 14.82 12.71
N VAL A 135 3.54 14.34 11.56
CA VAL A 135 3.17 13.02 11.01
C VAL A 135 3.31 11.87 12.02
N VAL A 136 4.36 11.87 12.84
CA VAL A 136 4.56 10.83 13.89
C VAL A 136 3.45 10.88 14.94
N GLU A 137 3.06 12.08 15.39
CA GLU A 137 1.97 12.24 16.36
C GLU A 137 0.62 11.89 15.73
N ALA A 138 0.40 12.26 14.46
CA ALA A 138 -0.79 11.90 13.69
C ALA A 138 -0.92 10.38 13.52
N LEU A 139 0.19 9.69 13.23
CA LEU A 139 0.23 8.22 13.11
C LEU A 139 -0.12 7.56 14.44
N VAL A 140 0.60 7.91 15.51
CA VAL A 140 0.43 7.31 16.84
C VAL A 140 -1.02 7.47 17.32
N THR A 141 -1.52 8.71 17.30
CA THR A 141 -2.85 9.02 17.82
C THR A 141 -3.96 8.57 16.87
N GLY A 142 -3.67 8.49 15.58
CA GLY A 142 -4.58 8.02 14.54
C GLY A 142 -4.84 6.52 14.63
N VAL A 143 -3.79 5.70 14.81
CA VAL A 143 -3.92 4.24 14.98
C VAL A 143 -4.84 3.92 16.16
N GLY A 144 -4.63 4.54 17.32
CA GLY A 144 -5.50 4.36 18.48
C GLY A 144 -6.94 4.80 18.21
N ALA A 145 -7.14 5.97 17.61
CA ALA A 145 -8.46 6.51 17.31
C ALA A 145 -9.25 5.60 16.35
N ALA A 146 -8.62 5.11 15.30
CA ALA A 146 -9.23 4.21 14.33
C ALA A 146 -9.55 2.85 14.95
N LYS A 147 -8.58 2.24 15.65
CA LYS A 147 -8.71 0.92 16.29
C LYS A 147 -9.84 0.90 17.30
N ASP A 148 -9.86 1.85 18.23
CA ASP A 148 -10.87 1.92 19.29
C ASP A 148 -12.26 2.14 18.69
N HIS A 149 -12.37 2.96 17.65
CA HIS A 149 -13.64 3.23 17.03
C HIS A 149 -14.18 2.03 16.24
N ALA A 150 -13.32 1.34 15.50
CA ALA A 150 -13.68 0.12 14.78
C ALA A 150 -14.24 -0.92 15.75
N ARG A 151 -13.60 -1.11 16.92
CA ARG A 151 -14.07 -2.03 17.96
C ARG A 151 -15.41 -1.58 18.57
N ARG A 152 -15.62 -0.28 18.81
CA ARG A 152 -16.92 0.24 19.28
C ARG A 152 -18.08 -0.02 18.31
N LEU A 153 -17.79 -0.02 17.00
CA LEU A 153 -18.78 -0.30 15.95
C LEU A 153 -18.91 -1.80 15.62
N GLY A 154 -18.14 -2.67 16.28
CA GLY A 154 -18.16 -4.12 16.05
C GLY A 154 -17.41 -4.58 14.79
N HIS A 155 -16.55 -3.74 14.22
CA HIS A 155 -15.70 -4.10 13.07
C HIS A 155 -14.44 -4.85 13.51
N ASP A 156 -14.60 -5.95 14.25
CA ASP A 156 -13.51 -6.73 14.84
C ASP A 156 -12.53 -7.31 13.80
N HIS A 157 -13.00 -7.47 12.55
CA HIS A 157 -12.22 -7.91 11.41
C HIS A 157 -11.24 -6.85 10.88
N LEU A 158 -11.55 -5.56 11.06
CA LEU A 158 -10.73 -4.47 10.52
C LEU A 158 -9.38 -4.42 11.26
N ARG A 159 -8.30 -4.50 10.48
CA ARG A 159 -6.91 -4.45 10.93
C ARG A 159 -6.32 -3.07 10.67
N VAL A 160 -5.70 -2.46 11.67
CA VAL A 160 -5.12 -1.11 11.60
C VAL A 160 -3.60 -1.22 11.64
N GLY A 161 -2.92 -0.50 10.75
CA GLY A 161 -1.46 -0.46 10.67
C GLY A 161 -0.97 0.83 10.05
N PHE A 162 0.31 0.84 9.70
CA PHE A 162 0.99 1.92 8.95
C PHE A 162 2.02 1.26 8.04
N ASN A 163 2.60 1.98 7.08
CA ASN A 163 3.69 1.46 6.25
C ASN A 163 4.97 2.31 6.37
N THR A 164 6.03 1.84 5.73
CA THR A 164 7.26 2.60 5.47
C THR A 164 7.88 2.17 4.15
N THR A 165 8.70 3.04 3.56
CA THR A 165 9.72 2.61 2.59
C THR A 165 10.92 1.94 3.29
N PRO A 166 11.85 1.30 2.55
CA PRO A 166 13.00 0.65 3.17
C PRO A 166 13.85 1.65 3.96
N LEU A 167 14.05 1.34 5.24
CA LEU A 167 14.77 2.21 6.18
C LEU A 167 16.24 1.81 6.24
N PHE A 168 17.12 2.74 5.87
CA PHE A 168 18.57 2.56 5.92
C PHE A 168 19.25 3.78 6.54
N GLY A 169 20.49 3.61 7.00
CA GLY A 169 21.32 4.70 7.51
C GLY A 169 20.58 5.51 8.59
N PRO A 170 20.51 6.86 8.48
CA PRO A 170 19.79 7.69 9.45
C PRO A 170 18.30 7.34 9.60
N GLY A 171 17.65 6.81 8.56
CA GLY A 171 16.23 6.42 8.60
C GLY A 171 15.97 5.15 9.41
N ALA A 172 16.99 4.33 9.68
CA ALA A 172 16.84 3.06 10.38
C ALA A 172 16.26 3.18 11.80
N SER A 173 16.38 4.36 12.44
CA SER A 173 15.82 4.63 13.76
C SER A 173 14.35 5.05 13.75
N PHE A 174 13.73 5.26 12.58
CA PHE A 174 12.37 5.79 12.47
C PHE A 174 11.35 4.96 13.27
N ILE A 175 11.32 3.63 13.07
CA ILE A 175 10.39 2.74 13.77
C ILE A 175 10.66 2.73 15.27
N ALA A 176 11.92 2.69 15.69
CA ALA A 176 12.27 2.75 17.10
C ALA A 176 11.76 4.05 17.75
N GLY A 177 12.00 5.20 17.12
CA GLY A 177 11.50 6.49 17.58
C GLY A 177 9.97 6.57 17.58
N LEU A 178 9.30 5.95 16.60
CA LEU A 178 7.85 5.86 16.55
C LEU A 178 7.29 5.04 17.73
N THR A 179 7.87 3.88 18.02
CA THR A 179 7.46 3.05 19.16
C THR A 179 7.74 3.69 20.50
N GLU A 180 8.83 4.45 20.62
CA GLU A 180 9.15 5.24 21.81
C GLU A 180 8.12 6.36 22.01
N ALA A 181 7.78 7.10 20.96
CA ALA A 181 6.81 8.19 20.99
C ALA A 181 5.38 7.70 21.30
N GLY A 182 4.97 6.56 20.74
CA GLY A 182 3.62 6.01 20.94
C GLY A 182 3.46 5.13 22.17
N GLY A 183 4.55 4.57 22.68
CA GLY A 183 4.56 3.72 23.87
C GLY A 183 3.76 2.41 23.70
N PRO A 184 3.54 1.68 24.82
CA PRO A 184 2.94 0.35 24.79
C PRO A 184 1.50 0.29 24.28
N GLU A 185 0.74 1.37 24.43
CA GLU A 185 -0.65 1.43 23.94
C GLU A 185 -0.70 1.46 22.41
N PHE A 186 0.14 2.27 21.78
CA PHE A 186 0.30 2.31 20.34
C PHE A 186 0.73 0.94 19.79
N VAL A 187 1.76 0.32 20.38
CA VAL A 187 2.24 -1.00 19.95
C VAL A 187 1.15 -2.06 20.01
N ARG A 188 0.31 -2.05 21.06
CA ARG A 188 -0.83 -2.99 21.19
C ARG A 188 -1.97 -2.72 20.21
N ALA A 189 -2.12 -1.48 19.74
CA ALA A 189 -3.19 -1.11 18.82
C ALA A 189 -2.90 -1.52 17.37
N LEU A 190 -1.63 -1.73 17.02
CA LEU A 190 -1.18 -2.16 15.70
C LEU A 190 -1.52 -3.63 15.42
N ASP A 191 -2.03 -3.90 14.22
CA ASP A 191 -2.29 -5.25 13.74
C ASP A 191 -1.29 -5.73 12.67
N TYR A 192 -0.58 -4.81 12.01
CA TYR A 192 0.41 -5.10 10.98
C TYR A 192 1.35 -3.90 10.75
N VAL A 193 2.46 -4.16 10.06
CA VAL A 193 3.35 -3.13 9.49
C VAL A 193 3.46 -3.33 7.97
N GLY A 194 3.21 -2.27 7.22
CA GLY A 194 3.34 -2.21 5.77
C GLY A 194 4.77 -1.94 5.32
N LEU A 195 5.15 -2.46 4.17
CA LEU A 195 6.39 -2.17 3.49
C LEU A 195 6.11 -1.86 2.02
N ASP A 196 6.45 -0.65 1.62
CA ASP A 196 6.43 -0.23 0.22
C ASP A 196 7.85 -0.35 -0.29
N PHE A 197 8.06 -1.16 -1.32
CA PHE A 197 9.40 -1.31 -1.87
C PHE A 197 9.39 -1.64 -3.36
N PHE A 198 10.31 -0.99 -4.07
CA PHE A 198 10.42 -1.00 -5.52
C PHE A 198 11.84 -1.39 -5.93
N PRO A 199 12.26 -2.66 -5.72
CA PRO A 199 13.60 -3.12 -6.06
C PRO A 199 13.81 -2.98 -7.56
N ASP A 200 15.03 -2.62 -7.99
CA ASP A 200 15.37 -2.38 -9.41
C ASP A 200 14.65 -1.16 -10.07
N VAL A 201 13.83 -0.40 -9.33
CA VAL A 201 13.20 0.81 -9.88
C VAL A 201 14.12 2.02 -9.72
N PHE A 202 14.39 2.42 -8.47
CA PHE A 202 15.18 3.62 -8.17
C PHE A 202 16.69 3.35 -8.05
N ARG A 203 17.04 2.10 -7.80
CA ARG A 203 18.42 1.60 -7.74
C ARG A 203 18.48 0.31 -8.56
N PRO A 204 19.10 0.32 -9.76
CA PRO A 204 19.16 -0.85 -10.61
C PRO A 204 19.84 -2.03 -9.91
N VAL A 205 19.26 -3.23 -10.08
CA VAL A 205 19.80 -4.49 -9.55
C VAL A 205 19.95 -5.47 -10.72
N PRO A 206 21.12 -6.10 -10.90
CA PRO A 206 21.28 -7.13 -11.92
C PRO A 206 20.21 -8.22 -11.79
N ALA A 207 19.66 -8.69 -12.91
CA ALA A 207 18.58 -9.67 -12.91
C ALA A 207 18.89 -10.94 -12.10
N ALA A 208 20.14 -11.41 -12.17
CA ALA A 208 20.60 -12.59 -11.45
C ALA A 208 20.69 -12.38 -9.92
N GLU A 209 20.76 -11.13 -9.45
CA GLU A 209 20.92 -10.76 -8.03
C GLU A 209 19.61 -10.28 -7.41
N LEU A 210 18.54 -10.09 -8.20
CA LEU A 210 17.29 -9.50 -7.75
C LEU A 210 16.66 -10.27 -6.58
N GLY A 211 16.60 -11.61 -6.67
CA GLY A 211 16.05 -12.45 -5.59
C GLY A 211 16.85 -12.32 -4.28
N ASP A 212 18.18 -12.29 -4.36
CA ASP A 212 19.05 -12.13 -3.20
C ASP A 212 18.94 -10.73 -2.59
N ALA A 213 18.82 -9.70 -3.42
CA ALA A 213 18.62 -8.32 -2.97
C ALA A 213 17.28 -8.16 -2.24
N VAL A 214 16.19 -8.73 -2.79
CA VAL A 214 14.88 -8.76 -2.14
C VAL A 214 14.95 -9.50 -0.81
N THR A 215 15.57 -10.69 -0.79
CA THR A 215 15.74 -11.48 0.44
C THR A 215 16.48 -10.70 1.51
N GLY A 216 17.60 -10.05 1.15
CA GLY A 216 18.39 -9.23 2.07
C GLY A 216 17.59 -8.06 2.63
N LEU A 217 16.80 -7.38 1.79
CA LEU A 217 15.95 -6.26 2.21
C LEU A 217 14.82 -6.70 3.17
N LEU A 218 14.14 -7.81 2.87
CA LEU A 218 13.08 -8.34 3.72
C LEU A 218 13.62 -8.78 5.09
N ARG A 219 14.77 -9.47 5.12
CA ARG A 219 15.46 -9.82 6.37
C ARG A 219 15.90 -8.60 7.14
N HIS A 220 16.49 -7.62 6.46
CA HIS A 220 16.87 -6.35 7.10
C HIS A 220 15.66 -5.69 7.78
N HIS A 221 14.54 -5.58 7.06
CA HIS A 221 13.33 -4.99 7.60
C HIS A 221 12.81 -5.77 8.83
N ARG A 222 12.74 -7.10 8.77
CA ARG A 222 12.26 -7.91 9.90
C ARG A 222 13.23 -7.90 11.09
N ASP A 223 14.49 -8.24 10.85
CA ASP A 223 15.46 -8.59 11.89
C ASP A 223 16.16 -7.37 12.49
N ASN A 224 16.41 -6.34 11.66
CA ASN A 224 17.20 -5.19 12.07
C ASN A 224 16.36 -3.93 12.33
N ILE A 225 15.15 -3.86 11.76
CA ILE A 225 14.25 -2.70 11.93
C ILE A 225 13.10 -3.03 12.88
N LEU A 226 12.24 -4.00 12.54
CA LEU A 226 11.02 -4.26 13.32
C LEU A 226 11.30 -4.96 14.65
N THR A 227 12.15 -6.00 14.65
CA THR A 227 12.42 -6.79 15.86
C THR A 227 13.03 -5.96 16.99
N PRO A 228 14.10 -5.17 16.77
CA PRO A 228 14.70 -4.35 17.83
C PRO A 228 13.78 -3.23 18.33
N ALA A 229 12.84 -2.76 17.49
CA ALA A 229 11.83 -1.79 17.87
C ALA A 229 10.61 -2.42 18.60
N GLY A 230 10.63 -3.73 18.89
CA GLY A 230 9.54 -4.41 19.58
C GLY A 230 8.35 -4.77 18.68
N LEU A 231 8.44 -4.56 17.36
CA LEU A 231 7.40 -4.87 16.38
C LEU A 231 7.63 -6.20 15.63
N GLY A 232 8.68 -6.95 16.00
CA GLY A 232 9.06 -8.21 15.32
C GLY A 232 7.96 -9.29 15.30
N HIS A 233 7.00 -9.21 16.22
CA HIS A 233 5.86 -10.14 16.31
C HIS A 233 4.70 -9.77 15.38
N LEU A 234 4.65 -8.53 14.88
CA LEU A 234 3.58 -8.08 13.99
C LEU A 234 3.79 -8.66 12.58
N PRO A 235 2.73 -9.08 11.89
CA PRO A 235 2.84 -9.50 10.52
C PRO A 235 3.20 -8.30 9.62
N VAL A 236 3.98 -8.60 8.59
CA VAL A 236 4.32 -7.65 7.52
C VAL A 236 3.33 -7.80 6.38
N HIS A 237 2.94 -6.67 5.79
CA HIS A 237 2.20 -6.60 4.54
C HIS A 237 3.08 -5.86 3.54
N ILE A 238 3.36 -6.44 2.37
CA ILE A 238 3.89 -5.66 1.26
C ILE A 238 2.75 -4.82 0.71
N THR A 239 2.73 -3.53 1.03
CA THR A 239 1.60 -2.63 0.73
C THR A 239 1.73 -2.03 -0.66
N GLU A 240 2.97 -1.84 -1.15
CA GLU A 240 3.24 -1.53 -2.54
C GLU A 240 4.48 -2.24 -3.07
N HIS A 241 4.33 -2.87 -4.24
CA HIS A 241 5.43 -3.33 -5.08
C HIS A 241 5.00 -3.29 -6.54
N GLY A 242 5.85 -2.72 -7.38
CA GLY A 242 5.67 -2.60 -8.80
C GLY A 242 6.99 -2.43 -9.55
N TRP A 243 6.94 -2.51 -10.87
CA TRP A 243 8.07 -2.17 -11.73
C TRP A 243 7.55 -1.57 -13.04
N PRO A 244 7.99 -0.36 -13.44
CA PRO A 244 7.39 0.34 -14.56
C PRO A 244 7.95 -0.14 -15.91
N THR A 245 7.11 -0.20 -16.93
CA THR A 245 7.54 -0.32 -18.34
C THR A 245 7.92 1.05 -18.92
N GLY A 246 8.54 1.10 -20.10
CA GLY A 246 8.92 2.37 -20.74
C GLY A 246 10.27 2.31 -21.45
N PRO A 247 10.92 3.46 -21.73
CA PRO A 247 12.24 3.49 -22.34
C PRO A 247 13.25 2.63 -21.57
N GLY A 248 13.80 1.61 -22.23
CA GLY A 248 14.75 0.66 -21.62
C GLY A 248 14.10 -0.37 -20.66
N ARG A 249 12.77 -0.38 -20.52
CA ARG A 249 12.01 -1.23 -19.59
C ARG A 249 10.89 -1.97 -20.32
N SER A 250 11.16 -3.18 -20.79
CA SER A 250 10.20 -3.95 -21.59
C SER A 250 9.05 -4.54 -20.75
N PRO A 251 7.87 -4.79 -21.35
CA PRO A 251 6.78 -5.53 -20.68
C PRO A 251 7.20 -6.93 -20.21
N GLN A 252 8.08 -7.61 -20.96
CA GLN A 252 8.63 -8.90 -20.54
C GLN A 252 9.48 -8.76 -19.27
N ARG A 253 10.32 -7.73 -19.18
CA ARG A 253 11.12 -7.48 -18.00
C ARG A 253 10.27 -7.18 -16.77
N GLN A 254 9.17 -6.44 -16.93
CA GLN A 254 8.20 -6.24 -15.86
C GLN A 254 7.65 -7.60 -15.35
N SER A 255 7.27 -8.50 -16.27
CA SER A 255 6.83 -9.86 -15.94
C SER A 255 7.86 -10.62 -15.10
N GLU A 256 9.12 -10.63 -15.53
CA GLU A 256 10.23 -11.32 -14.85
C GLU A 256 10.48 -10.77 -13.44
N VAL A 257 10.45 -9.43 -13.29
CA VAL A 257 10.63 -8.77 -12.00
C VAL A 257 9.47 -9.11 -11.06
N VAL A 258 8.23 -8.99 -11.53
CA VAL A 258 7.04 -9.33 -10.75
C VAL A 258 7.10 -10.78 -10.27
N GLU A 259 7.41 -11.72 -11.17
CA GLU A 259 7.56 -13.12 -10.81
C GLU A 259 8.67 -13.34 -9.77
N THR A 260 9.86 -12.82 -10.03
CA THR A 260 11.02 -13.00 -9.15
C THR A 260 10.74 -12.48 -7.74
N VAL A 261 10.22 -11.25 -7.64
CA VAL A 261 9.99 -10.60 -6.34
C VAL A 261 8.86 -11.30 -5.57
N VAL A 262 7.72 -11.57 -6.21
CA VAL A 262 6.57 -12.22 -5.53
C VAL A 262 6.91 -13.64 -5.08
N ARG A 263 7.61 -14.43 -5.90
CA ARG A 263 8.07 -15.77 -5.50
C ARG A 263 9.08 -15.72 -4.36
N THR A 264 9.97 -14.72 -4.36
CA THR A 264 10.93 -14.52 -3.25
C THR A 264 10.20 -14.17 -1.96
N ILE A 265 9.22 -13.25 -2.01
CA ILE A 265 8.37 -12.92 -0.86
C ILE A 265 7.66 -14.17 -0.34
N ALA A 266 7.02 -14.95 -1.22
CA ALA A 266 6.29 -16.15 -0.83
C ALA A 266 7.20 -17.21 -0.20
N THR A 267 8.42 -17.39 -0.73
CA THR A 267 9.43 -18.31 -0.18
C THR A 267 9.79 -17.96 1.27
N HIS A 268 9.86 -16.67 1.59
CA HIS A 268 10.21 -16.18 2.93
C HIS A 268 9.01 -15.80 3.80
N ALA A 269 7.77 -15.98 3.31
CA ALA A 269 6.59 -15.42 3.96
C ALA A 269 6.38 -15.97 5.37
N ALA A 270 6.50 -17.28 5.56
CA ALA A 270 6.33 -17.90 6.87
C ALA A 270 7.45 -17.50 7.85
N GLU A 271 8.70 -17.48 7.38
CA GLU A 271 9.88 -17.15 8.18
C GLU A 271 9.87 -15.68 8.65
N LEU A 272 9.54 -14.77 7.74
CA LEU A 272 9.59 -13.32 7.99
C LEU A 272 8.22 -12.76 8.40
N GLY A 273 7.23 -13.61 8.67
CA GLY A 273 5.89 -13.20 9.08
C GLY A 273 5.20 -12.30 8.06
N ILE A 274 5.40 -12.52 6.75
CA ILE A 274 4.72 -11.77 5.69
C ILE A 274 3.36 -12.43 5.44
N SER A 275 2.30 -11.67 5.68
CA SER A 275 0.91 -12.18 5.60
C SER A 275 0.16 -11.70 4.36
N GLY A 276 0.59 -10.60 3.75
CA GLY A 276 -0.09 -9.97 2.63
C GLY A 276 0.85 -9.38 1.60
N TYR A 277 0.33 -9.22 0.38
CA TYR A 277 0.98 -8.59 -0.75
C TYR A 277 -0.05 -7.84 -1.61
N THR A 278 0.14 -6.53 -1.78
CA THR A 278 -0.65 -5.69 -2.68
C THR A 278 0.25 -5.17 -3.81
N HIS A 279 -0.16 -5.41 -5.05
CA HIS A 279 0.57 -4.96 -6.23
C HIS A 279 0.21 -3.52 -6.60
N PHE A 280 1.22 -2.74 -7.00
CA PHE A 280 1.10 -1.41 -7.56
C PHE A 280 1.57 -1.44 -9.03
N ALA A 281 0.72 -1.30 -10.05
CA ALA A 281 -0.71 -1.00 -10.05
C ALA A 281 -1.42 -1.81 -11.16
N LEU A 282 -2.76 -1.81 -11.19
CA LEU A 282 -3.51 -2.55 -12.21
C LEU A 282 -3.23 -2.05 -13.62
N ARG A 283 -3.23 -0.73 -13.84
CA ARG A 283 -3.02 -0.14 -15.17
C ARG A 283 -2.07 1.05 -15.16
N ASP A 284 -1.53 1.36 -16.32
CA ASP A 284 -0.72 2.56 -16.55
C ASP A 284 -1.56 3.81 -16.30
N ALA A 285 -0.93 4.86 -15.79
CA ALA A 285 -1.52 6.20 -15.80
C ALA A 285 -1.73 6.67 -17.23
N ASP A 286 -0.68 6.57 -18.05
CA ASP A 286 -0.61 6.95 -19.47
C ASP A 286 0.43 6.06 -20.17
N SER A 287 0.00 5.22 -21.10
CA SER A 287 0.88 4.26 -21.79
C SER A 287 1.74 4.91 -22.89
N GLU A 288 1.46 6.14 -23.29
CA GLU A 288 2.23 6.89 -24.29
C GLU A 288 3.28 7.81 -23.65
N ASN A 289 3.10 8.22 -22.40
CA ASN A 289 4.04 9.07 -21.68
C ASN A 289 5.32 8.31 -21.27
N PRO A 290 6.53 8.75 -21.66
CA PRO A 290 7.77 8.02 -21.37
C PRO A 290 8.26 8.13 -19.92
N GLY A 291 7.61 8.93 -19.08
CA GLY A 291 7.99 9.14 -17.69
C GLY A 291 7.87 7.86 -16.83
N LEU A 292 8.79 7.70 -15.87
CA LEU A 292 8.91 6.51 -15.03
C LEU A 292 7.61 6.15 -14.31
N PHE A 293 6.88 7.15 -13.82
CA PHE A 293 5.69 6.99 -13.00
C PHE A 293 4.40 6.76 -13.80
N HIS A 294 4.43 6.85 -15.13
CA HIS A 294 3.22 6.70 -15.93
C HIS A 294 2.88 5.25 -16.28
N ARG A 295 3.84 4.33 -16.15
CA ARG A 295 3.75 3.00 -16.78
C ARG A 295 3.96 1.80 -15.84
N PHE A 296 3.54 1.96 -14.58
CA PHE A 296 3.59 0.92 -13.54
C PHE A 296 2.58 -0.22 -13.72
N GLY A 297 1.55 -0.01 -14.55
CA GLY A 297 0.44 -0.93 -14.69
C GLY A 297 0.84 -2.31 -15.18
N LEU A 298 0.10 -3.31 -14.70
CA LEU A 298 0.01 -4.64 -15.33
C LEU A 298 -0.76 -4.60 -16.66
N MET A 299 -1.52 -3.53 -16.90
CA MET A 299 -2.27 -3.27 -18.12
C MET A 299 -1.88 -1.90 -18.70
N THR A 300 -2.16 -1.68 -19.98
CA THR A 300 -2.10 -0.32 -20.56
C THR A 300 -3.19 0.57 -19.98
N ASP A 301 -3.11 1.87 -20.21
CA ASP A 301 -4.17 2.84 -19.85
C ASP A 301 -5.53 2.52 -20.51
N GLY A 302 -5.53 1.89 -21.67
CA GLY A 302 -6.69 1.30 -22.34
C GLY A 302 -7.07 -0.12 -21.89
N TYR A 303 -6.62 -0.60 -20.73
CA TYR A 303 -6.93 -1.94 -20.17
C TYR A 303 -6.51 -3.13 -21.06
N THR A 304 -5.48 -2.99 -21.89
CA THR A 304 -4.90 -4.14 -22.59
C THR A 304 -3.88 -4.82 -21.67
N PRO A 305 -4.03 -6.12 -21.35
CA PRO A 305 -3.10 -6.83 -20.46
C PRO A 305 -1.66 -6.85 -21.01
N LYS A 306 -0.69 -6.58 -20.15
CA LYS A 306 0.74 -6.88 -20.40
C LYS A 306 1.05 -8.30 -19.92
N PRO A 307 2.20 -8.89 -20.28
CA PRO A 307 2.60 -10.21 -19.78
C PRO A 307 2.53 -10.35 -18.25
N SER A 308 2.91 -9.28 -17.55
CA SER A 308 2.90 -9.19 -16.08
C SER A 308 1.51 -9.37 -15.46
N PHE A 309 0.42 -9.00 -16.15
CA PHE A 309 -0.95 -9.25 -15.70
C PHE A 309 -1.23 -10.75 -15.57
N HIS A 310 -0.84 -11.53 -16.58
CA HIS A 310 -1.00 -12.98 -16.57
C HIS A 310 -0.09 -13.63 -15.54
N THR A 311 1.17 -13.21 -15.45
CA THR A 311 2.09 -13.65 -14.39
C THR A 311 1.50 -13.40 -13.01
N TYR A 312 0.94 -12.22 -12.75
CA TYR A 312 0.38 -11.89 -11.44
C TYR A 312 -0.86 -12.74 -11.11
N ARG A 313 -1.77 -12.92 -12.07
CA ARG A 313 -2.92 -13.82 -11.93
C ARG A 313 -2.48 -15.25 -11.56
N ASP A 314 -1.48 -15.77 -12.26
CA ASP A 314 -1.02 -17.15 -12.04
C ASP A 314 -0.36 -17.30 -10.65
N LEU A 315 0.38 -16.27 -10.20
CA LEU A 315 0.93 -16.21 -8.84
C LEU A 315 -0.16 -16.14 -7.76
N ILE A 316 -1.24 -15.38 -7.98
CA ILE A 316 -2.39 -15.36 -7.07
C ILE A 316 -3.03 -16.74 -6.98
N ASP A 317 -3.16 -17.44 -8.11
CA ASP A 317 -3.76 -18.77 -8.13
C ASP A 317 -2.91 -19.81 -7.38
N GLU A 318 -1.60 -19.75 -7.57
CA GLU A 318 -0.62 -20.66 -6.96
C GLU A 318 -0.39 -20.38 -5.46
N LEU A 319 -0.27 -19.11 -5.06
CA LEU A 319 0.25 -18.70 -3.75
C LEU A 319 -0.83 -18.05 -2.85
N GLY A 320 -1.98 -17.72 -3.43
CA GLY A 320 -3.15 -17.18 -2.74
C GLY A 320 -3.88 -18.27 -1.94
N HIS A 321 -4.43 -17.87 -0.81
CA HIS A 321 -5.31 -18.70 0.03
C HIS A 321 -6.67 -18.05 0.11
#